data_AF-A0A7L3G3G4-F1
#
_entry.id   AF-A0A7L3G3G4-F1
#
_cell.length_a   1.000
_cell.length_b   1.000
_cell.length_c   1.000
_cell.angle_alpha   90.00
_cell.angle_beta   90.00
_cell.angle_gamma   90.00
#
_symmetry.space_group_name_H-M   'P 1'
#
loop_
_entity.id
_entity.type
_entity.pdbx_description
1 polymer ?
#
loop_
_entity_poly.entity_id
_entity_poly.type
_entity_poly.pdbx_seq_one_letter_code
_entity_poly.pdbx_strand_id
1 'polypeptide(L)'
;PPGPAPSGRPSAAACPAEECGVPADAVLAPLREALDACRPSVQKQVCDDIGRRLTVLEDAWAQGKLSAPVRKRMSLLVQELQRQHWDAADEIHRSLMVDHVNEVSQWLVGVKRLIAETRSLPAAEPAAATEGSAGAGPGQEDP
;
A
#
# COMPACT_ATOMS: atom_id res chain seq x y z
N PRO A 1 -0.94 9.08 61.86
CA PRO A 1 -2.12 9.47 61.05
C PRO A 1 -1.77 9.30 59.56
N PRO A 2 -2.75 8.92 58.71
CA PRO A 2 -2.53 8.38 57.37
C PRO A 2 -2.24 9.45 56.30
N GLY A 3 -1.39 9.08 55.32
CA GLY A 3 -1.77 9.07 53.90
C GLY A 3 -1.56 10.33 53.03
N PRO A 4 -0.86 10.24 51.87
CA PRO A 4 -0.49 11.35 50.99
C PRO A 4 -1.51 11.63 49.86
N ALA A 5 -1.34 12.73 49.13
CA ALA A 5 -1.87 12.88 47.77
C ALA A 5 -0.97 13.77 46.89
N PRO A 6 -0.39 13.22 45.80
CA PRO A 6 0.05 14.01 44.65
C PRO A 6 -1.13 14.20 43.69
N SER A 7 -1.49 15.44 43.38
CA SER A 7 -2.49 15.74 42.34
C SER A 7 -1.91 16.73 41.35
N GLY A 8 -1.65 16.22 40.15
CA GLY A 8 -1.13 17.00 39.04
C GLY A 8 -0.67 16.13 37.87
N ARG A 9 -1.40 15.04 37.59
CA ARG A 9 -1.25 14.31 36.34
C ARG A 9 -2.19 14.99 35.34
N PRO A 10 -1.73 15.69 34.29
CA PRO A 10 -2.64 16.09 33.24
C PRO A 10 -3.17 14.80 32.60
N SER A 11 -4.49 14.70 32.69
CA SER A 11 -5.33 13.69 32.08
C SER A 11 -4.84 13.43 30.66
N ALA A 12 -4.47 12.17 30.40
CA ALA A 12 -4.56 11.64 29.05
C ALA A 12 -6.00 11.94 28.59
N ALA A 13 -6.15 12.93 27.73
CA ALA A 13 -7.37 13.14 26.99
C ALA A 13 -7.51 11.91 26.12
N ALA A 14 -8.27 10.94 26.65
CA ALA A 14 -8.76 9.82 25.89
C ALA A 14 -9.43 10.41 24.65
N CYS A 15 -8.85 10.07 23.51
CA CYS A 15 -9.36 10.40 22.20
C CYS A 15 -10.85 10.02 22.15
N PRO A 16 -11.74 10.86 21.62
CA PRO A 16 -12.98 10.35 21.09
C PRO A 16 -12.58 9.37 19.98
N ALA A 17 -12.66 8.08 20.27
CA ALA A 17 -12.72 7.04 19.25
C ALA A 17 -14.08 7.18 18.55
N GLU A 18 -14.26 8.28 17.82
CA GLU A 18 -15.44 8.53 17.01
C GLU A 18 -15.18 7.96 15.62
N GLU A 19 -15.87 6.85 15.38
CA GLU A 19 -15.99 6.08 14.15
C GLU A 19 -14.71 5.44 13.61
N CYS A 20 -14.82 4.15 13.33
CA CYS A 20 -13.84 3.33 12.62
C CYS A 20 -13.73 3.78 11.15
N GLY A 21 -13.26 5.00 10.95
CA GLY A 21 -12.89 5.56 9.66
C GLY A 21 -11.39 5.38 9.52
N VAL A 22 -10.99 4.51 8.59
CA VAL A 22 -9.58 4.43 8.20
C VAL A 22 -9.13 5.85 7.81
N PRO A 23 -8.03 6.38 8.36
CA PRO A 23 -7.52 7.67 7.95
C PRO A 23 -7.00 7.60 6.51
N ALA A 24 -7.25 8.64 5.72
CA ALA A 24 -6.79 8.71 4.33
C ALA A 24 -5.27 8.47 4.22
N ASP A 25 -4.52 9.01 5.19
CA ASP A 25 -3.08 8.90 5.28
C ASP A 25 -2.57 7.45 5.34
N ALA A 26 -3.28 6.55 6.04
CA ALA A 26 -2.89 5.13 6.13
C ALA A 26 -3.00 4.39 4.78
N VAL A 27 -3.77 4.92 3.83
CA VAL A 27 -3.92 4.37 2.48
C VAL A 27 -3.06 5.13 1.48
N LEU A 28 -3.03 6.46 1.59
CA LEU A 28 -2.31 7.33 0.66
C LEU A 28 -0.80 7.29 0.86
N ALA A 29 -0.31 7.20 2.10
CA ALA A 29 1.13 7.18 2.37
C ALA A 29 1.82 5.97 1.68
N PRO A 30 1.34 4.72 1.84
CA PRO A 30 2.02 3.59 1.19
C PRO A 30 1.84 3.59 -0.34
N LEU A 31 0.73 4.13 -0.86
CA LEU A 31 0.54 4.30 -2.31
C LEU A 31 1.53 5.30 -2.90
N ARG A 32 1.80 6.40 -2.19
CA ARG A 32 2.79 7.41 -2.58
C ARG A 32 4.21 6.88 -2.49
N GLU A 33 4.53 6.12 -1.44
CA GLU A 33 5.82 5.44 -1.31
C GLU A 33 6.05 4.45 -2.46
N ALA A 34 5.05 3.62 -2.77
CA ALA A 34 5.12 2.69 -3.91
C ALA A 34 5.30 3.44 -5.24
N LEU A 35 4.66 4.60 -5.42
CA LEU A 35 4.82 5.43 -6.60
C LEU A 35 6.24 6.01 -6.72
N ASP A 36 6.82 6.49 -5.63
CA ASP A 36 8.17 7.04 -5.64
C ASP A 36 9.22 5.94 -5.85
N ALA A 37 8.99 4.74 -5.32
CA ALA A 37 9.80 3.55 -5.59
C ALA A 37 9.75 3.12 -7.07
N CYS A 38 8.60 3.25 -7.72
CA CYS A 38 8.44 2.96 -9.15
C CYS A 38 9.06 4.05 -10.04
N ARG A 39 9.08 5.30 -9.60
CA ARG A 39 9.51 6.50 -10.36
C ARG A 39 10.83 6.37 -11.15
N PRO A 40 11.90 5.73 -10.66
CA PRO A 40 13.14 5.56 -11.44
C PRO A 40 13.04 4.52 -12.56
N SER A 41 12.12 3.56 -12.47
CA SER A 41 11.99 2.46 -13.43
C SER A 41 10.81 2.63 -14.40
N VAL A 42 9.81 3.42 -14.01
CA VAL A 42 8.62 3.69 -14.83
C VAL A 42 8.76 5.00 -15.60
N GLN A 43 8.03 5.12 -16.72
CA GLN A 43 7.99 6.37 -17.47
C GLN A 43 7.41 7.50 -16.61
N LYS A 44 8.02 8.69 -16.71
CA LYS A 44 7.56 9.90 -16.02
C LYS A 44 6.07 10.19 -16.24
N GLN A 45 5.54 9.91 -17.43
CA GLN A 45 4.11 10.07 -17.74
C GLN A 45 3.22 9.12 -16.93
N VAL A 46 3.66 7.88 -16.70
CA VAL A 46 2.93 6.89 -15.90
C VAL A 46 2.93 7.31 -14.44
N CYS A 47 4.09 7.73 -13.93
CA CYS A 47 4.21 8.26 -12.56
C CYS A 47 3.33 9.52 -12.35
N ASP A 48 3.29 10.44 -13.32
CA ASP A 48 2.44 11.63 -13.27
C ASP A 48 0.94 11.30 -13.34
N ASP A 49 0.52 10.36 -14.20
CA ASP A 49 -0.88 9.90 -14.27
C ASP A 49 -1.32 9.26 -12.93
N ILE A 50 -0.52 8.35 -12.38
CA ILE A 50 -0.82 7.72 -11.10
C ILE A 50 -0.85 8.78 -9.99
N GLY A 51 0.09 9.74 -9.99
CA GLY A 51 0.10 10.85 -9.03
C GLY A 51 -1.19 11.67 -9.07
N ARG A 52 -1.66 12.04 -10.27
CA ARG A 52 -2.96 12.73 -10.43
C ARG A 52 -4.12 11.88 -9.90
N ARG A 53 -4.11 10.57 -10.16
CA ARG A 53 -5.14 9.64 -9.68
C ARG A 53 -5.17 9.56 -8.16
N LEU A 54 -4.00 9.55 -7.51
CA LEU A 54 -3.90 9.58 -6.04
C LEU A 54 -4.42 10.89 -5.45
N THR A 55 -4.19 12.02 -6.12
CA THR A 55 -4.80 13.30 -5.70
C THR A 55 -6.33 13.27 -5.81
N VAL A 56 -6.88 12.65 -6.85
CA VAL A 56 -8.32 12.45 -6.98
C VAL A 56 -8.89 11.55 -5.88
N LEU A 57 -8.16 10.50 -5.52
CA LEU A 57 -8.51 9.63 -4.39
C LEU A 57 -8.52 10.42 -3.06
N GLU A 58 -7.49 11.23 -2.82
CA GLU A 58 -7.39 12.09 -1.63
C GLU A 58 -8.54 13.08 -1.55
N ASP A 59 -8.87 13.76 -2.65
CA ASP A 59 -10.00 14.69 -2.74
C ASP A 59 -11.33 13.98 -2.48
N ALA A 60 -11.56 12.81 -3.07
CA ALA A 60 -12.75 12.00 -2.82
C ALA A 60 -12.86 11.55 -1.35
N TRP A 61 -11.73 11.28 -0.71
CA TRP A 61 -11.67 10.91 0.71
C TRP A 61 -11.97 12.10 1.62
N ALA A 62 -11.34 13.25 1.36
CA ALA A 62 -11.52 14.48 2.12
C ALA A 62 -12.95 15.03 1.99
N GLN A 63 -13.55 14.89 0.80
CA GLN A 63 -14.95 15.24 0.56
C GLN A 63 -15.95 14.23 1.15
N GLY A 64 -15.47 13.11 1.71
CA GLY A 64 -16.34 12.06 2.25
C GLY A 64 -17.16 11.32 1.19
N LYS A 65 -16.77 11.40 -0.09
CA LYS A 65 -17.41 10.69 -1.20
C LYS A 65 -17.15 9.19 -1.18
N LEU A 66 -16.20 8.74 -0.38
CA LEU A 66 -15.84 7.33 -0.21
C LEU A 66 -16.66 6.69 0.90
N SER A 67 -17.48 5.72 0.50
CA SER A 67 -18.24 4.89 1.42
C SER A 67 -17.33 4.14 2.41
N ALA A 68 -17.81 3.91 3.63
CA ALA A 68 -17.11 3.13 4.66
C ALA A 68 -16.57 1.77 4.15
N PRO A 69 -17.33 0.95 3.39
CA PRO A 69 -16.80 -0.29 2.80
C PRO A 69 -15.64 -0.05 1.82
N VAL A 70 -15.66 1.04 1.05
CA VAL A 70 -14.58 1.38 0.11
C VAL A 70 -13.30 1.74 0.88
N ARG A 71 -13.40 2.57 1.93
CA ARG A 71 -12.26 2.94 2.77
C ARG A 71 -11.61 1.73 3.44
N LYS A 72 -12.43 0.80 3.96
CA LYS A 72 -11.95 -0.45 4.56
C LYS A 72 -11.25 -1.35 3.53
N ARG A 73 -11.86 -1.55 2.36
CA ARG A 73 -11.27 -2.36 1.28
C ARG A 73 -9.98 -1.75 0.73
N MET A 74 -9.88 -0.43 0.62
CA MET A 74 -8.63 0.22 0.22
C MET A 74 -7.49 -0.02 1.21
N SER A 75 -7.80 -0.06 2.49
CA SER A 75 -6.80 -0.41 3.52
C SER A 75 -6.28 -1.83 3.37
N LEU A 76 -7.14 -2.76 2.97
CA LEU A 76 -6.75 -4.13 2.66
C LEU A 76 -5.92 -4.18 1.37
N LEU A 77 -6.35 -3.48 0.32
CA LEU A 77 -5.62 -3.41 -0.94
C LEU A 77 -4.19 -2.90 -0.73
N VAL A 78 -4.02 -1.87 0.09
CA VAL A 78 -2.71 -1.31 0.40
C VAL A 78 -1.86 -2.23 1.29
N GLN A 79 -2.47 -3.03 2.17
CA GLN A 79 -1.76 -4.09 2.88
C GLN A 79 -1.27 -5.18 1.92
N GLU A 80 -2.11 -5.64 1.00
CA GLU A 80 -1.72 -6.64 0.01
C GLU A 80 -0.64 -6.10 -0.95
N LEU A 81 -0.72 -4.81 -1.32
CA LEU A 81 0.32 -4.11 -2.09
C LEU A 81 1.69 -4.18 -1.40
N GLN A 82 1.74 -3.87 -0.10
CA GLN A 82 2.98 -3.93 0.69
C GLN A 82 3.51 -5.35 0.83
N ARG A 83 2.62 -6.36 0.90
CA ARG A 83 3.00 -7.78 0.91
C ARG A 83 3.37 -8.33 -0.47
N GLN A 84 3.34 -7.48 -1.52
CA GLN A 84 3.52 -7.87 -2.91
C GLN A 84 2.52 -8.95 -3.38
N HIS A 85 1.36 -9.03 -2.73
CA HIS A 85 0.27 -9.94 -3.05
C HIS A 85 -0.63 -9.32 -4.13
N TRP A 86 -0.12 -9.26 -5.35
CA TRP A 86 -0.82 -8.61 -6.46
C TRP A 86 -2.17 -9.29 -6.79
N ASP A 87 -2.25 -10.61 -6.68
CA ASP A 87 -3.50 -11.37 -6.91
C ASP A 87 -4.59 -11.01 -5.91
N ALA A 88 -4.25 -10.91 -4.62
CA ALA A 88 -5.19 -10.51 -3.57
C ALA A 88 -5.64 -9.05 -3.76
N ALA A 89 -4.73 -8.16 -4.16
CA ALA A 89 -5.06 -6.80 -4.52
C ALA A 89 -6.03 -6.73 -5.73
N ASP A 90 -5.86 -7.57 -6.75
CA ASP A 90 -6.75 -7.65 -7.92
C ASP A 90 -8.14 -8.18 -7.55
N GLU A 91 -8.24 -9.11 -6.60
CA GLU A 91 -9.52 -9.60 -6.08
C GLU A 91 -10.31 -8.50 -5.35
N ILE A 92 -9.63 -7.75 -4.47
CA ILE A 92 -10.24 -6.58 -3.79
C ILE A 92 -10.66 -5.53 -4.82
N HIS A 93 -9.83 -5.29 -5.83
CA HIS A 93 -10.15 -4.41 -6.95
C HIS A 93 -11.41 -4.88 -7.71
N ARG A 94 -11.54 -6.17 -8.04
CA ARG A 94 -12.75 -6.71 -8.69
C ARG A 94 -13.98 -6.51 -7.83
N SER A 95 -13.91 -6.81 -6.53
CA SER A 95 -15.03 -6.58 -5.61
C SER A 95 -15.43 -5.10 -5.57
N LEU A 96 -14.45 -4.17 -5.52
CA LEU A 96 -14.71 -2.74 -5.55
C LEU A 96 -15.34 -2.28 -6.88
N MET A 97 -14.89 -2.83 -8.01
CA MET A 97 -15.47 -2.54 -9.33
C MET A 97 -16.88 -3.10 -9.52
N VAL A 98 -17.30 -4.10 -8.75
CA VAL A 98 -18.67 -4.63 -8.83
C VAL A 98 -19.61 -3.83 -7.93
N ASP A 99 -19.19 -3.56 -6.69
CA ASP A 99 -20.06 -2.95 -5.69
C ASP A 99 -20.09 -1.41 -5.76
N HIS A 100 -18.97 -0.76 -6.06
CA HIS A 100 -18.80 0.70 -5.91
C HIS A 100 -18.05 1.35 -7.09
N VAL A 101 -18.30 0.89 -8.32
CA VAL A 101 -17.60 1.35 -9.53
C VAL A 101 -17.62 2.86 -9.73
N ASN A 102 -18.73 3.51 -9.42
CA ASN A 102 -18.91 4.95 -9.59
C ASN A 102 -17.95 5.76 -8.69
N GLU A 103 -17.59 5.24 -7.52
CA GLU A 103 -16.69 5.92 -6.58
C GLU A 103 -15.22 5.62 -6.90
N VAL A 104 -14.91 4.39 -7.32
CA VAL A 104 -13.53 3.93 -7.46
C VAL A 104 -12.96 4.07 -8.88
N SER A 105 -13.78 3.94 -9.93
CA SER A 105 -13.31 3.88 -11.33
C SER A 105 -12.43 5.06 -11.76
N GLN A 106 -12.64 6.24 -11.18
CA GLN A 106 -11.92 7.46 -11.52
C GLN A 106 -10.43 7.43 -11.14
N TRP A 107 -10.06 6.80 -10.03
CA TRP A 107 -8.68 6.75 -9.53
C TRP A 107 -8.12 5.32 -9.48
N LEU A 108 -8.98 4.31 -9.37
CA LEU A 108 -8.61 2.90 -9.21
C LEU A 108 -7.83 2.35 -10.40
N VAL A 109 -8.07 2.84 -11.63
CA VAL A 109 -7.26 2.46 -12.80
C VAL A 109 -5.80 2.89 -12.66
N GLY A 110 -5.52 4.00 -11.96
CA GLY A 110 -4.18 4.45 -11.62
C GLY A 110 -3.54 3.55 -10.56
N VAL A 111 -4.32 3.11 -9.56
CA VAL A 111 -3.87 2.14 -8.56
C VAL A 111 -3.58 0.78 -9.19
N LYS A 112 -4.40 0.31 -10.14
CA LYS A 112 -4.14 -0.92 -10.89
C LYS A 112 -2.88 -0.81 -11.75
N ARG A 113 -2.66 0.35 -12.38
CA ARG A 113 -1.41 0.63 -13.09
C ARG A 113 -0.24 0.56 -12.11
N LEU A 114 -0.33 1.24 -10.96
CA LEU A 114 0.68 1.22 -9.92
C LEU A 114 1.05 -0.23 -9.54
N ILE A 115 0.07 -1.06 -9.19
CA ILE A 115 0.26 -2.50 -8.89
C ILE A 115 1.03 -3.22 -10.01
N ALA A 116 0.64 -3.02 -11.27
CA ALA A 116 1.29 -3.66 -12.40
C ALA A 116 2.74 -3.18 -12.59
N GLU A 117 3.00 -1.89 -12.41
CA GLU A 117 4.35 -1.33 -12.48
C GLU A 117 5.21 -1.81 -11.29
N THR A 118 4.67 -1.86 -10.07
CA THR A 118 5.39 -2.34 -8.89
C THR A 118 5.67 -3.85 -8.96
N ARG A 119 4.81 -4.62 -9.63
CA ARG A 119 5.07 -6.03 -9.99
C ARG A 119 6.16 -6.16 -11.06
N SER A 120 6.20 -5.21 -12.00
CA SER A 120 7.15 -5.23 -13.11
C SER A 120 8.52 -4.67 -12.73
N LEU A 121 8.62 -3.95 -11.61
CA LEU A 121 9.90 -3.68 -10.97
C LEU A 121 10.57 -5.03 -10.71
N PRO A 122 11.82 -5.25 -11.16
CA PRO A 122 12.59 -6.37 -10.68
C PRO A 122 12.66 -6.16 -9.17
N ALA A 123 11.98 -7.02 -8.40
CA ALA A 123 12.05 -6.99 -6.95
C ALA A 123 13.53 -6.94 -6.62
N ALA A 124 14.00 -5.84 -6.04
CA ALA A 124 15.37 -5.74 -5.58
C ALA A 124 15.54 -6.95 -4.64
N GLU A 125 16.25 -7.97 -5.13
CA GLU A 125 16.56 -9.17 -4.37
C GLU A 125 17.03 -8.69 -3.00
N PRO A 126 16.34 -9.03 -1.90
CA PRO A 126 17.03 -9.04 -0.64
C PRO A 126 18.11 -10.10 -0.84
N ALA A 127 19.36 -9.64 -0.85
CA ALA A 127 20.54 -10.47 -0.85
C ALA A 127 20.44 -11.53 0.24
N ALA A 128 19.88 -12.68 -0.10
CA ALA A 128 20.07 -13.95 0.59
C ALA A 128 21.09 -14.74 -0.23
N ALA A 129 22.25 -14.14 -0.44
CA ALA A 129 23.48 -14.88 -0.61
C ALA A 129 23.75 -15.60 0.72
N THR A 130 23.10 -16.75 0.93
CA THR A 130 23.69 -17.77 1.78
C THR A 130 24.58 -18.62 0.88
N GLU A 131 25.87 -18.40 1.05
CA GLU A 131 26.92 -19.31 0.61
C GLU A 131 26.60 -20.76 1.03
N GLY A 132 26.98 -21.69 0.15
CA GLY A 132 26.86 -23.13 0.28
C GLY A 132 27.34 -23.74 -1.04
N SER A 133 28.58 -23.47 -1.44
CA SER A 133 29.78 -24.23 -1.04
C SER A 133 29.74 -25.71 -1.46
N ALA A 134 30.62 -25.99 -2.43
CA ALA A 134 31.33 -27.24 -2.68
C ALA A 134 30.63 -28.40 -3.43
N GLY A 135 31.27 -28.78 -4.54
CA GLY A 135 31.05 -30.02 -5.30
C GLY A 135 31.37 -29.82 -6.79
N ALA A 136 32.56 -29.32 -7.16
CA ALA A 136 33.72 -30.15 -7.49
C ALA A 136 33.40 -31.35 -8.40
N GLY A 137 33.78 -31.24 -9.67
CA GLY A 137 33.89 -32.35 -10.61
C GLY A 137 34.19 -31.89 -12.04
N PRO A 138 35.47 -31.69 -12.43
CA PRO A 138 35.84 -31.59 -13.83
C PRO A 138 35.99 -33.01 -14.40
N GLY A 139 35.20 -33.35 -15.41
CA GLY A 139 35.44 -34.47 -16.31
C GLY A 139 35.22 -33.94 -17.72
N GLN A 140 36.26 -33.37 -18.33
CA GLN A 140 37.18 -34.07 -19.24
C GLN A 140 36.48 -34.53 -20.53
N GLU A 141 36.48 -33.60 -21.49
CA GLU A 141 36.99 -33.72 -22.87
C GLU A 141 36.76 -35.04 -23.64
N ASP A 142 35.94 -34.90 -24.70
CA ASP A 142 35.74 -35.68 -25.95
C ASP A 142 37.08 -35.94 -26.70
N PRO A 143 37.23 -36.87 -27.68
CA PRO A 143 36.24 -37.51 -28.57
C PRO A 143 36.25 -39.05 -28.70
#